data_AF-A0A062VP85-F1
#
_entry.id   AF-A0A062VP85-F1
#
_cell.length_a   1.000
_cell.length_b   1.000
_cell.length_c   1.000
_cell.angle_alpha   90.00
_cell.angle_beta   90.00
_cell.angle_gamma   90.00
#
_symmetry.space_group_name_H-M   'P 1'
#
loop_
_entity.id
_entity.type
_entity.pdbx_description
1 polymer ?
#
loop_
_entity_poly.entity_id
_entity_poly.type
_entity_poly.pdbx_seq_one_letter_code
_entity_poly.pdbx_strand_id
1 'polypeptide(L)'
;MSIAVISEVQIAAAHDGDAELLVTLKYDNGGTTLVTLDEYAVRALFDACGTTVPEDLIGASWEHVRDALIASSQRYAGASAT
;
A
#
# COMPACT_ATOMS: atom_id res chain seq x y z
N MET A 1 -8.62 -16.25 -6.03
CA MET A 1 -8.87 -15.69 -4.70
C MET A 1 -7.56 -15.10 -4.24
N SER A 2 -7.56 -13.85 -3.78
CA SER A 2 -6.38 -13.25 -3.17
C SER A 2 -6.16 -13.88 -1.80
N ILE A 3 -4.90 -14.05 -1.41
CA ILE A 3 -4.53 -14.65 -0.11
C ILE A 3 -4.78 -13.70 1.08
N ALA A 4 -4.97 -12.40 0.81
CA ALA A 4 -5.34 -11.39 1.81
C ALA A 4 -6.00 -10.18 1.13
N VAL A 5 -6.85 -9.47 1.88
CA VAL A 5 -7.47 -8.21 1.43
C VAL A 5 -7.25 -7.11 2.45
N ILE A 6 -7.28 -5.85 1.99
CA ILE A 6 -7.28 -4.70 2.89
C ILE A 6 -8.58 -4.70 3.70
N SER A 7 -8.48 -4.72 5.02
CA SER A 7 -9.63 -4.65 5.94
C SER A 7 -9.77 -3.30 6.64
N GLU A 8 -8.71 -2.52 6.72
CA GLU A 8 -8.68 -1.22 7.37
C GLU A 8 -7.64 -0.32 6.71
N VAL A 9 -7.90 0.98 6.73
CA VAL A 9 -7.03 2.01 6.16
C VAL A 9 -6.96 3.19 7.13
N GLN A 10 -5.75 3.68 7.39
CA GLN A 10 -5.50 4.81 8.27
C GLN A 10 -4.42 5.71 7.66
N ILE A 11 -4.59 7.03 7.76
CA ILE A 11 -3.52 8.00 7.48
C ILE A 11 -2.74 8.26 8.78
N ALA A 12 -1.42 8.20 8.71
CA ALA A 12 -0.54 8.54 9.83
C ALA A 12 0.55 9.53 9.39
N ALA A 13 1.19 10.17 10.37
CA ALA A 13 2.40 10.94 10.14
C ALA A 13 3.62 10.01 10.19
N ALA A 14 4.45 10.07 9.14
CA ALA A 14 5.78 9.48 9.10
C ALA A 14 6.71 10.18 10.09
N HIS A 15 7.85 9.55 10.36
CA HIS A 15 8.87 10.09 11.26
C HIS A 15 9.36 11.50 10.85
N ASP A 16 9.41 11.77 9.54
CA ASP A 16 9.94 13.02 8.99
C ASP A 16 8.84 14.06 8.66
N GLY A 17 7.59 13.79 9.06
CA GLY A 17 6.46 14.70 8.91
C GLY A 17 5.63 14.53 7.64
N ASP A 18 6.03 13.62 6.75
CA ASP A 18 5.23 13.26 5.57
C ASP A 18 4.03 12.38 5.95
N ALA A 19 2.97 12.42 5.15
CA ALA A 19 1.81 11.54 5.35
C ALA A 19 2.11 10.14 4.79
N GLU A 20 1.79 9.12 5.57
CA GLU A 20 1.83 7.71 5.17
C GLU A 20 0.44 7.09 5.26
N LEU A 21 0.21 6.07 4.44
CA LEU A 21 -0.98 5.24 4.52
C LEU A 21 -0.64 3.92 5.19
N LEU A 22 -1.36 3.60 6.25
CA LEU A 22 -1.32 2.31 6.91
C LEU A 22 -2.51 1.50 6.41
N VAL A 23 -2.25 0.29 5.92
CA VAL A 23 -3.30 -0.66 5.55
C VAL A 23 -3.18 -1.92 6.40
N THR A 24 -4.29 -2.37 6.96
CA THR A 24 -4.35 -3.68 7.62
C THR A 24 -4.81 -4.69 6.59
N LEU A 25 -4.00 -5.69 6.32
CA LEU A 25 -4.35 -6.85 5.52
C LEU A 25 -4.98 -7.91 6.42
N LYS A 26 -6.07 -8.52 5.97
CA LYS A 26 -6.70 -9.67 6.60
C LYS A 26 -6.58 -10.89 5.69
N TYR A 27 -6.06 -11.98 6.24
CA TYR A 27 -5.90 -13.26 5.54
C TYR A 27 -7.09 -14.17 5.85
N ASP A 28 -7.33 -15.16 4.99
CA ASP A 28 -8.44 -16.12 5.15
C ASP A 28 -8.36 -16.94 6.44
N ASN A 29 -7.14 -17.17 6.95
CA ASN A 29 -6.92 -17.85 8.24
C ASN A 29 -7.20 -16.96 9.46
N GLY A 30 -7.70 -15.73 9.25
CA GLY A 30 -8.00 -14.75 10.29
C GLY A 30 -6.79 -13.95 10.77
N GLY A 31 -5.59 -14.23 10.26
CA GLY A 31 -4.40 -13.42 10.54
C GLY A 31 -4.54 -12.01 9.99
N THR A 32 -3.76 -11.08 10.55
CA THR A 32 -3.68 -9.70 10.08
C THR A 32 -2.25 -9.20 10.04
N THR A 33 -1.93 -8.35 9.05
CA THR A 33 -0.63 -7.68 8.93
C THR A 33 -0.85 -6.20 8.68
N LEU A 34 -0.15 -5.35 9.42
CA LEU A 34 -0.09 -3.92 9.15
C LEU A 34 1.01 -3.64 8.13
N VAL A 35 0.68 -2.89 7.08
CA VAL A 35 1.62 -2.47 6.04
C VAL A 35 1.59 -0.96 5.92
N THR A 36 2.76 -0.34 6.00
CA THR A 36 2.95 1.10 5.78
C THR A 36 3.32 1.36 4.33
N LEU A 37 2.67 2.34 3.71
CA LEU A 37 2.93 2.80 2.35
C LEU A 37 3.37 4.26 2.39
N ASP A 38 4.52 4.53 1.77
CA ASP A 38 4.99 5.88 1.50
C ASP A 38 4.18 6.55 0.36
N GLU A 39 4.36 7.86 0.14
CA GLU A 39 3.59 8.63 -0.85
C GLU A 39 3.58 8.02 -2.26
N TYR A 40 4.67 7.37 -2.70
CA TYR A 40 4.78 6.80 -4.05
C TYR A 40 4.00 5.51 -4.14
N ALA A 41 4.11 4.66 -3.11
CA ALA A 41 3.35 3.43 -3.03
C ALA A 41 1.84 3.73 -2.90
N VAL A 42 1.45 4.75 -2.14
CA VAL A 42 0.05 5.19 -2.03
C VAL A 42 -0.51 5.61 -3.38
N ARG A 43 0.21 6.45 -4.12
CA ARG A 43 -0.20 6.89 -5.46
C ARG A 43 -0.36 5.71 -6.42
N ALA A 44 0.61 4.80 -6.45
CA ALA A 44 0.55 3.61 -7.29
C ALA A 44 -0.64 2.69 -6.93
N LEU A 45 -0.94 2.56 -5.64
CA LEU A 45 -2.08 1.79 -5.15
C LEU A 45 -3.42 2.43 -5.56
N PHE A 46 -3.55 3.75 -5.39
CA PHE A 46 -4.73 4.51 -5.82
C PHE A 46 -4.97 4.42 -7.32
N ASP A 47 -3.92 4.57 -8.14
CA ASP A 47 -4.03 4.40 -9.59
C ASP A 47 -4.45 2.98 -9.97
N ALA A 48 -3.87 1.96 -9.33
CA ALA A 48 -4.21 0.56 -9.59
C ALA A 48 -5.65 0.20 -9.19
N CYS A 49 -6.17 0.83 -8.13
CA CYS A 49 -7.54 0.64 -7.66
C CYS A 49 -8.55 1.61 -8.29
N GLY A 50 -8.09 2.59 -9.07
CA GLY A 50 -8.93 3.59 -9.72
C GLY A 50 -9.70 4.49 -8.75
N THR A 51 -9.15 4.75 -7.57
CA THR A 51 -9.76 5.60 -6.52
C THR A 51 -8.76 6.61 -5.98
N THR A 52 -9.27 7.72 -5.45
CA THR A 52 -8.48 8.70 -4.68
C THR A 52 -8.95 8.79 -3.23
N VAL A 53 -9.87 7.92 -2.81
CA VAL A 53 -10.44 7.92 -1.46
C VAL A 53 -9.88 6.70 -0.70
N PRO A 54 -9.23 6.89 0.46
CA PRO A 54 -8.62 5.80 1.22
C PRO A 54 -9.57 4.64 1.55
N GLU A 55 -10.80 4.94 1.94
CA GLU A 55 -11.79 3.92 2.35
C GLU A 55 -12.22 2.99 1.20
N ASP A 56 -12.13 3.44 -0.05
CA ASP A 56 -12.44 2.61 -1.23
C ASP A 56 -11.41 1.50 -1.46
N LEU A 57 -10.26 1.55 -0.79
CA LEU A 57 -9.26 0.48 -0.84
C LEU A 57 -9.66 -0.75 -0.03
N ILE A 58 -10.64 -0.65 0.87
CA ILE A 58 -11.10 -1.79 1.67
C ILE A 58 -11.68 -2.85 0.74
N GLY A 59 -11.19 -4.08 0.87
CA GLY A 59 -11.50 -5.20 -0.01
C GLY A 59 -10.56 -5.36 -1.21
N ALA A 60 -9.69 -4.39 -1.49
CA ALA A 60 -8.64 -4.55 -2.49
C ALA A 60 -7.66 -5.63 -2.08
N SER A 61 -7.12 -6.33 -3.08
CA SER A 61 -6.29 -7.51 -2.87
C SER A 61 -4.86 -7.16 -2.46
N TRP A 62 -4.20 -8.05 -1.73
CA TRP A 62 -2.78 -7.90 -1.36
C TRP A 62 -1.87 -7.67 -2.57
N GLU A 63 -2.18 -8.27 -3.72
CA GLU A 63 -1.39 -8.11 -4.94
C GLU A 63 -1.27 -6.64 -5.35
N HIS A 64 -2.32 -5.83 -5.20
CA HIS A 64 -2.25 -4.39 -5.48
C HIS A 64 -1.28 -3.67 -4.53
N VAL A 65 -1.31 -4.01 -3.24
CA VAL A 65 -0.38 -3.45 -2.23
C VAL A 65 1.06 -3.85 -2.52
N ARG A 66 1.30 -5.14 -2.83
CA ARG A 66 2.62 -5.65 -3.21
C ARG A 66 3.15 -4.93 -4.45
N ASP A 67 2.34 -4.81 -5.49
CA ASP A 67 2.77 -4.24 -6.77
C ASP A 67 3.05 -2.73 -6.62
N ALA A 68 2.28 -2.03 -5.78
CA ALA A 68 2.54 -0.65 -5.40
C ALA A 68 3.88 -0.48 -4.65
N LEU A 69 4.20 -1.37 -3.70
CA LEU A 69 5.49 -1.37 -3.01
C LEU A 69 6.67 -1.64 -3.97
N ILE A 70 6.49 -2.58 -4.90
CA ILE A 70 7.47 -2.85 -5.95
C ILE A 70 7.69 -1.59 -6.81
N ALA A 71 6.62 -0.95 -7.27
CA ALA A 71 6.69 0.27 -8.07
C ALA A 71 7.41 1.41 -7.31
N SER A 72 7.09 1.61 -6.02
CA SER A 72 7.81 2.58 -5.17
C SER A 72 9.29 2.28 -5.07
N SER A 73 9.68 1.01 -4.86
CA SER A 73 11.10 0.62 -4.75
C SER A 73 11.91 0.83 -6.04
N GLN A 74 11.28 0.64 -7.21
CA GLN A 74 11.95 0.71 -8.50
C GLN A 74 12.46 2.13 -8.83
N ARG A 75 11.96 3.16 -8.15
CA ARG A 75 12.50 4.54 -8.27
C ARG A 75 13.99 4.61 -7.94
N TYR A 76 14.48 3.73 -7.06
CA TYR A 76 15.89 3.67 -6.68
C TYR A 76 16.71 2.71 -7.53
N ALA A 77 16.08 1.75 -8.22
CA ALA A 77 16.78 0.76 -9.05
C ALA A 77 17.52 1.40 -10.25
N GLY A 78 17.01 2.52 -10.77
CA GLY A 78 17.69 3.30 -11.82
C GLY A 78 18.74 4.30 -11.30
N ALA A 79 18.75 4.59 -9.99
CA ALA A 79 19.62 5.61 -9.38
C ALA A 79 21.00 5.09 -8.97
N SER A 80 21.20 3.77 -8.88
CA SER A 80 22.51 3.15 -8.56
C SER A 80 23.44 2.95 -9.76
N ALA A 81 23.09 3.44 -10.95
CA ALA A 81 23.89 3.30 -12.17
C ALA A 81 24.51 4.64 -12.61
N THR A 82 25.35 5.25 -11.77
CA THR A 82 26.23 6.38 -12.14
C THR A 82 27.53 6.34 -11.38
#